data_AF-F2PLW4-F1
#
_entry.id   AF-F2PLW4-F1
#
_cell.length_a   1.000
_cell.length_b   1.000
_cell.length_c   1.000
_cell.angle_alpha   90.00
_cell.angle_beta   90.00
_cell.angle_gamma   90.00
#
_symmetry.space_group_name_H-M   'P 1'
#
loop_
_entity.id
_entity.type
_entity.pdbx_description
1 polymer ?
#
loop_
_entity_poly.entity_id
_entity_poly.type
_entity_poly.pdbx_seq_one_letter_code
_entity_poly.pdbx_strand_id
1 'polypeptide(L)'
;MIAPKLAALLLISSVIAGVIERQENRDAVGYTRVRCSGRARPISLDSCIGRYPEEGDGIESISVPDNIICQTYSDLECGGEEVNVYHSACINLAAGDLALRCILA
;
A
#
# COMPACT_ATOMS: atom_id res chain seq x y z
N MET A 1 37.45 45.70 8.68
CA MET A 1 35.99 45.45 8.58
C MET A 1 35.76 43.97 8.82
N ILE A 2 34.76 43.66 9.64
CA ILE A 2 34.55 42.40 10.35
C ILE A 2 34.03 41.32 9.41
N ALA A 3 34.61 40.12 9.48
CA ALA A 3 34.00 38.91 8.93
C ALA A 3 32.97 38.37 9.92
N PRO A 4 31.83 37.87 9.42
CA PRO A 4 31.28 36.67 10.03
C PRO A 4 31.04 35.57 9.00
N LYS A 5 31.49 34.37 9.38
CA LYS A 5 31.08 33.07 8.86
C LYS A 5 29.56 33.01 8.71
N LEU A 6 29.05 32.78 7.51
CA LEU A 6 27.71 32.24 7.34
C LEU A 6 27.79 30.71 7.41
N ALA A 7 27.42 30.19 8.57
CA ALA A 7 27.03 28.80 8.74
C ALA A 7 25.71 28.58 8.00
N ALA A 8 25.74 27.83 6.91
CA ALA A 8 24.53 27.25 6.34
C ALA A 8 24.25 25.93 7.09
N LEU A 9 23.53 26.03 8.21
CA LEU A 9 22.79 24.89 8.75
C LEU A 9 21.70 24.53 7.72
N LEU A 10 21.99 23.59 6.83
CA LEU A 10 20.96 22.89 6.08
C LEU A 10 20.30 21.86 7.00
N LEU A 11 19.51 22.35 7.95
CA LEU A 11 18.44 21.57 8.57
C LEU A 11 17.27 21.56 7.59
N ILE A 12 17.34 20.72 6.56
CA ILE A 12 16.16 20.45 5.73
C ILE A 12 15.52 19.16 6.26
N SER A 13 14.63 19.42 7.22
CA SER A 13 13.29 18.88 7.31
C SER A 13 13.15 17.35 7.21
N SER A 14 12.88 16.77 8.37
CA SER A 14 12.26 15.48 8.63
C SER A 14 10.88 15.35 7.94
N VAL A 15 10.82 15.39 6.62
CA VAL A 15 9.61 15.17 5.82
C VAL A 15 9.56 13.71 5.39
N ILE A 16 9.34 12.80 6.34
CA ILE A 16 9.01 11.39 6.01
C ILE A 16 7.72 10.94 6.69
N ALA A 17 7.13 11.74 7.59
CA ALA A 17 5.93 11.33 8.33
C ALA A 17 4.59 11.92 7.82
N GLY A 18 4.60 12.75 6.77
CA GLY A 18 3.45 13.59 6.42
C GLY A 18 2.95 13.55 4.97
N VAL A 19 3.60 12.81 4.07
CA VAL A 19 3.14 12.68 2.66
C VAL A 19 2.14 11.53 2.54
N ILE A 20 1.12 11.58 3.38
CA ILE A 20 -0.21 11.05 3.07
C ILE A 20 -1.15 12.24 3.27
N GLU A 21 -0.83 13.35 2.61
CA GLU A 21 -1.82 14.39 2.33
C GLU A 21 -2.94 13.69 1.58
N ARG A 22 -4.05 13.43 2.27
CA ARG A 22 -5.42 13.30 1.74
C ARG A 22 -5.44 13.03 0.22
N GLN A 23 -4.96 11.86 -0.22
CA GLN A 23 -5.60 11.27 -1.39
C GLN A 23 -7.01 11.00 -0.90
N GLU A 24 -7.98 11.62 -1.58
CA GLU A 24 -9.38 11.32 -1.37
C GLU A 24 -9.53 9.81 -1.17
N ASN A 25 -10.36 9.46 -0.20
CA ASN A 25 -10.66 8.15 0.36
C ASN A 25 -11.21 7.16 -0.71
N ARG A 26 -10.56 7.05 -1.88
CA ARG A 26 -11.07 6.50 -3.12
C ARG A 26 -10.28 5.31 -3.61
N ASP A 27 -9.04 5.14 -3.17
CA ASP A 27 -8.15 4.09 -3.62
C ASP A 27 -7.88 3.08 -2.50
N ALA A 28 -7.77 1.80 -2.86
CA ALA A 28 -7.29 0.78 -1.94
C ALA A 28 -5.80 0.97 -1.67
N VAL A 29 -5.36 0.67 -0.46
CA VAL A 29 -3.97 0.84 -0.02
C VAL A 29 -3.43 -0.49 0.48
N GLY A 30 -2.28 -0.90 -0.04
CA GLY A 30 -1.54 -2.07 0.43
C GLY A 30 -0.46 -1.70 1.44
N TYR A 31 -0.23 -2.58 2.40
CA TYR A 31 0.70 -2.38 3.51
C TYR A 31 1.67 -3.54 3.62
N THR A 32 2.94 -3.24 3.92
CA THR A 32 3.99 -4.26 4.04
C THR A 32 3.95 -5.06 5.33
N ARG A 33 2.99 -4.77 6.23
CA ARG A 33 2.76 -5.54 7.46
C ARG A 33 1.27 -5.72 7.69
N VAL A 34 0.91 -6.69 8.52
CA VAL A 34 -0.45 -6.89 9.02
C VAL A 34 -1.04 -5.64 9.71
N ARG A 35 -2.38 -5.61 9.81
CA ARG A 35 -3.19 -4.58 10.47
C ARG A 35 -2.99 -3.18 9.88
N CYS A 36 -2.80 -3.10 8.57
CA CYS A 36 -2.61 -1.86 7.81
C CYS A 36 -1.48 -1.00 8.38
N SER A 37 -0.34 -1.65 8.65
CA SER A 37 0.83 -1.03 9.25
C SER A 37 2.08 -1.18 8.38
N GLY A 38 3.16 -0.47 8.72
CA GLY A 38 4.37 -0.47 7.91
C GLY A 38 4.26 0.47 6.71
N ARG A 39 4.95 0.12 5.61
CA ARG A 39 5.00 0.98 4.42
C ARG A 39 3.71 0.82 3.63
N ALA A 40 3.05 1.93 3.37
CA ALA A 40 1.84 1.97 2.54
C ALA A 40 2.21 2.19 1.07
N ARG A 41 1.43 1.59 0.15
CA ARG A 41 1.47 1.88 -1.28
C ARG A 41 0.05 1.85 -1.87
N PRO A 42 -0.28 2.75 -2.81
CA PRO A 42 -1.56 2.70 -3.49
C PRO A 42 -1.67 1.42 -4.32
N ILE A 43 -2.88 0.87 -4.39
CA ILE A 43 -3.22 -0.26 -5.25
C ILE A 43 -3.88 0.28 -6.51
N SER A 44 -3.23 0.08 -7.66
CA SER A 44 -3.83 0.44 -8.95
C SER A 44 -5.07 -0.42 -9.21
N LEU A 45 -6.18 0.23 -9.54
CA LEU A 45 -7.38 -0.45 -10.00
C LEU A 45 -7.12 -1.19 -11.32
N ASP A 46 -7.89 -2.25 -11.55
CA ASP A 46 -7.89 -3.07 -12.76
C ASP A 46 -6.54 -3.70 -13.14
N SER A 47 -5.57 -3.63 -12.25
CA SER A 47 -4.24 -4.21 -12.43
C SER A 47 -4.08 -5.40 -11.51
N CYS A 48 -3.51 -6.49 -12.05
CA CYS A 48 -3.06 -7.58 -11.21
C CYS A 48 -1.76 -7.17 -10.51
N ILE A 49 -1.71 -7.34 -9.19
CA ILE A 49 -0.54 -7.02 -8.38
C ILE A 49 -0.09 -8.29 -7.68
N GLY A 50 1.05 -8.81 -8.11
CA GLY A 50 1.74 -9.90 -7.41
C GLY A 50 2.22 -9.46 -6.03
N ARG A 51 2.10 -10.37 -5.06
CA ARG A 51 2.46 -10.16 -3.66
C ARG A 51 3.64 -11.05 -3.32
N TYR A 52 4.78 -10.42 -3.01
CA TYR A 52 6.01 -11.12 -2.64
C TYR A 52 6.38 -10.80 -1.18
N PRO A 53 5.64 -11.34 -0.18
CA PRO A 53 5.89 -11.02 1.23
C PRO A 53 7.30 -11.42 1.69
N GLU A 54 7.86 -12.47 1.10
CA GLU A 54 9.21 -12.95 1.42
C GLU A 54 10.34 -11.99 1.00
N GLU A 55 10.06 -11.07 0.07
CA GLU A 55 11.05 -10.06 -0.37
C GLU A 55 11.07 -8.81 0.53
N GLY A 56 10.31 -8.81 1.64
CA GLY A 56 10.30 -7.72 2.63
C GLY A 56 9.55 -6.45 2.20
N ASP A 57 9.20 -6.35 0.93
CA ASP A 57 8.37 -5.28 0.34
C ASP A 57 7.04 -5.82 -0.22
N GLY A 58 6.65 -7.04 0.12
CA GLY A 58 5.34 -7.60 -0.26
C GLY A 58 4.18 -7.02 0.56
N ILE A 59 2.96 -7.23 0.07
CA ILE A 59 1.73 -6.72 0.70
C ILE A 59 1.17 -7.81 1.63
N GLU A 60 1.06 -7.50 2.92
CA GLU A 60 0.52 -8.38 3.96
C GLU A 60 -0.89 -7.97 4.43
N SER A 61 -1.26 -6.70 4.25
CA SER A 61 -2.62 -6.25 4.50
C SER A 61 -3.06 -5.16 3.53
N ILE A 62 -4.37 -5.02 3.36
CA ILE A 62 -4.98 -3.96 2.55
C ILE A 62 -6.01 -3.17 3.37
N SER A 63 -6.11 -1.88 3.10
CA SER A 63 -7.25 -1.05 3.46
C SER A 63 -8.09 -0.81 2.22
N VAL A 64 -9.34 -1.28 2.25
CA VAL A 64 -10.28 -1.18 1.12
C VAL A 64 -11.36 -0.16 1.50
N PRO A 65 -11.59 0.90 0.70
CA PRO A 65 -12.70 1.83 0.92
C PRO A 65 -14.05 1.24 0.47
N ASP A 66 -15.16 1.89 0.83
CA ASP A 66 -16.53 1.44 0.56
C ASP A 66 -16.87 1.25 -0.93
N ASN A 67 -16.19 1.99 -1.81
CA ASN A 67 -16.45 2.00 -3.26
C ASN A 67 -15.53 1.05 -4.06
N ILE A 68 -14.74 0.22 -3.39
CA ILE A 68 -13.80 -0.72 -4.02
C ILE A 68 -14.06 -2.13 -3.52
N ILE A 69 -13.95 -3.08 -4.43
CA ILE A 69 -13.84 -4.50 -4.15
C ILE A 69 -12.43 -4.95 -4.50
N CYS A 70 -11.78 -5.67 -3.60
CA CYS A 70 -10.49 -6.31 -3.85
C CYS A 70 -10.63 -7.83 -3.80
N GLN A 71 -10.04 -8.50 -4.78
CA GLN A 71 -10.00 -9.95 -4.90
C GLN A 71 -8.57 -10.44 -4.74
N THR A 72 -8.39 -11.62 -4.15
CA THR A 72 -7.09 -12.31 -4.12
C THR A 72 -7.10 -13.57 -4.96
N TYR A 73 -5.92 -13.93 -5.44
CA TYR A 73 -5.70 -15.05 -6.35
C TYR A 73 -4.58 -15.95 -5.81
N SER A 74 -4.68 -17.23 -6.12
CA SER A 74 -3.70 -18.25 -5.72
C SER A 74 -2.47 -18.33 -6.65
N ASP A 75 -2.45 -17.54 -7.73
CA ASP A 75 -1.35 -17.38 -8.66
C ASP A 75 -0.89 -15.91 -8.76
N LEU A 76 0.24 -15.67 -9.42
CA LEU A 76 0.87 -14.35 -9.52
C LEU A 76 0.29 -13.45 -10.63
N GLU A 77 -0.52 -14.00 -11.53
CA GLU A 77 -1.01 -13.31 -12.74
C GLU A 77 -2.53 -13.05 -12.70
N CYS A 78 -3.18 -13.34 -11.57
CA CYS A 78 -4.63 -13.24 -11.39
C CYS A 78 -5.42 -14.04 -12.43
N GLY A 79 -4.86 -15.16 -12.91
CA GLY A 79 -5.49 -16.02 -13.91
C GLY A 79 -6.11 -17.29 -13.35
N GLY A 80 -5.77 -17.65 -12.11
CA GLY A 80 -6.24 -18.80 -11.37
C GLY A 80 -7.49 -18.52 -10.55
N GLU A 81 -7.78 -19.42 -9.62
CA GLU A 81 -8.99 -19.36 -8.81
C GLU A 81 -8.95 -18.16 -7.86
N GLU A 82 -10.06 -17.41 -7.84
CA GLU A 82 -10.33 -16.38 -6.83
C GLU A 82 -10.45 -17.05 -5.46
N VAL A 83 -9.66 -16.57 -4.49
CA VAL A 83 -9.64 -17.17 -3.15
C VAL A 83 -10.54 -16.40 -2.20
N ASN A 84 -10.47 -15.06 -2.20
CA ASN A 84 -11.24 -14.21 -1.30
C ASN A 84 -11.67 -12.91 -1.97
N VAL A 85 -12.79 -12.35 -1.48
CA VAL A 85 -13.32 -11.03 -1.87
C VAL A 85 -13.44 -10.15 -0.64
N TYR A 86 -13.00 -8.91 -0.77
CA TYR A 86 -12.81 -7.98 0.32
C TYR A 86 -13.41 -6.60 0.02
N HIS A 87 -14.07 -6.01 1.00
CA HIS A 87 -14.69 -4.68 0.93
C HIS A 87 -14.59 -3.94 2.27
N SER A 88 -14.57 -2.60 2.24
CA SER A 88 -14.67 -1.70 3.40
C SER A 88 -14.04 -2.18 4.73
N ALA A 89 -12.75 -2.48 4.72
CA ALA A 89 -12.05 -2.84 5.95
C ALA A 89 -10.52 -2.78 5.79
N CYS A 90 -9.85 -2.76 6.94
CA CYS A 90 -8.46 -3.18 7.04
C CYS A 90 -8.39 -4.71 7.20
N ILE A 91 -7.71 -5.38 6.27
CA ILE A 91 -7.77 -6.84 6.12
C ILE A 91 -6.37 -7.40 6.04
N ASN A 92 -6.08 -8.37 6.92
CA ASN A 92 -4.88 -9.18 6.79
C ASN A 92 -5.09 -10.22 5.71
N LEU A 93 -4.11 -10.34 4.84
CA LEU A 93 -4.19 -11.26 3.73
C LEU A 93 -3.56 -12.60 4.12
N ALA A 94 -4.06 -13.69 3.54
CA ALA A 94 -3.53 -15.02 3.81
C ALA A 94 -2.19 -15.24 3.09
N ALA A 95 -1.39 -16.18 3.59
CA ALA A 95 -0.12 -16.56 2.97
C ALA A 95 -0.29 -17.20 1.58
N GLY A 96 -1.45 -17.82 1.31
CA GLY A 96 -1.77 -18.43 0.01
C GLY A 96 -2.29 -17.47 -1.05
N ASP A 97 -2.53 -16.21 -0.68
CA ASP A 97 -2.97 -15.19 -1.63
C ASP A 97 -1.73 -14.56 -2.31
N LEU A 98 -1.39 -15.05 -3.51
CA LEU A 98 -0.18 -14.68 -4.24
C LEU A 98 -0.33 -13.39 -5.05
N ALA A 99 -1.54 -13.03 -5.45
CA ALA A 99 -1.82 -11.76 -6.11
C ALA A 99 -3.12 -11.13 -5.62
N LEU A 100 -3.31 -9.86 -5.95
CA LEU A 100 -4.55 -9.14 -5.73
C LEU A 100 -4.92 -8.29 -6.94
N ARG A 101 -6.22 -8.08 -7.14
CA ARG A 101 -6.77 -7.10 -8.08
C ARG A 101 -7.90 -6.36 -7.40
N CYS A 102 -7.94 -5.04 -7.53
CA CYS A 102 -9.04 -4.23 -7.03
C CYS A 102 -9.79 -3.56 -8.18
N ILE A 103 -11.10 -3.43 -8.03
CA ILE A 103 -12.03 -2.83 -8.99
C ILE A 103 -13.01 -1.93 -8.26
N LEU A 104 -13.66 -1.03 -8.99
CA LEU A 104 -14.79 -0.28 -8.44
C LEU A 104 -15.97 -1.23 -8.19
N ALA A 105 -16.62 -1.05 -7.04
CA ALA A 105 -17.81 -1.81 -6.62
C ALA A 105 -19.05 -1.46 -7.44
#